data_AF-A0A3B0X9W5-F1
#
_entry.id   AF-A0A3B0X9W5-F1
#
_cell.length_a   1.000
_cell.length_b   1.000
_cell.length_c   1.000
_cell.angle_alpha   90.00
_cell.angle_beta   90.00
_cell.angle_gamma   90.00
#
_symmetry.space_group_name_H-M   'P 1'
#
loop_
_entity.id
_entity.type
_entity.pdbx_description
1 polymer ?
#
loop_
_entity_poly.entity_id
_entity_poly.type
_entity_poly.pdbx_seq_one_letter_code
_entity_poly.pdbx_strand_id
1 'polypeptide(L)'
;MNKDARALKPEEHFIADEPYYEPIGSETEIFLAAYKQQIPILLKGPTGCGKTRFMEHMSWRLKKALITVSCHDDLTASDLVGRFLISGGETQWIDGPLARAVRHGAI
;
A
#
# COMPACT_ATOMS: atom_id res chain seq x y z
N MET A 1 -27.40 12.40 -7.86
CA MET A 1 -27.12 11.79 -6.55
C MET A 1 -26.11 10.66 -6.77
N ASN A 2 -24.82 10.97 -6.69
CA ASN A 2 -23.73 10.00 -6.71
C ASN A 2 -22.70 10.53 -5.69
N LYS A 3 -22.76 10.01 -4.45
CA LYS A 3 -22.02 10.55 -3.30
C LYS A 3 -20.61 9.97 -3.14
N ASP A 4 -20.19 9.08 -4.04
CA ASP A 4 -18.91 8.40 -3.92
C ASP A 4 -17.89 9.02 -4.88
N ALA A 5 -17.28 10.13 -4.47
CA ALA A 5 -15.97 10.50 -4.97
C ALA A 5 -14.95 9.46 -4.46
N ARG A 6 -15.00 8.26 -5.06
CA ARG A 6 -14.12 7.09 -4.93
C ARG A 6 -13.32 7.03 -3.62
N ALA A 7 -13.98 6.68 -2.53
CA ALA A 7 -13.28 6.01 -1.44
C ALA A 7 -12.74 4.70 -2.01
N LEU A 8 -11.41 4.58 -2.14
CA LEU A 8 -10.79 3.29 -2.43
C LEU A 8 -11.20 2.34 -1.32
N LYS A 9 -11.88 1.27 -1.70
CA LYS A 9 -12.32 0.23 -0.80
C LYS A 9 -11.11 -0.63 -0.47
N PRO A 10 -10.70 -0.76 0.80
CA PRO A 10 -9.52 -1.55 1.16
C PRO A 10 -9.56 -2.94 0.55
N GLU A 11 -10.74 -3.56 0.44
CA GLU A 11 -10.98 -4.84 -0.23
C GLU A 11 -10.46 -4.93 -1.68
N GLU A 12 -10.37 -3.82 -2.42
CA GLU A 12 -9.84 -3.79 -3.80
C GLU A 12 -8.32 -3.94 -3.86
N HIS A 13 -7.63 -3.74 -2.73
CA HIS A 13 -6.18 -3.85 -2.61
C HIS A 13 -5.71 -5.12 -1.90
N PHE A 14 -6.63 -6.03 -1.56
CA PHE A 14 -6.25 -7.35 -1.06
C PHE A 14 -5.79 -8.23 -2.21
N ILE A 15 -4.73 -8.97 -1.95
CA ILE A 15 -4.33 -10.08 -2.79
C ILE A 15 -5.10 -11.30 -2.30
N ALA A 16 -5.94 -11.88 -3.16
CA ALA A 16 -6.82 -12.98 -2.81
C ALA A 16 -6.08 -14.33 -2.81
N ASP A 17 -5.37 -14.61 -3.90
CA ASP A 17 -4.65 -15.85 -4.11
C ASP A 17 -3.19 -15.73 -3.67
N GLU A 18 -2.62 -16.82 -3.15
CA GLU A 18 -1.23 -16.85 -2.73
C GLU A 18 -0.29 -16.54 -3.90
N PRO A 19 0.48 -15.44 -3.87
CA PRO A 19 1.49 -15.18 -4.88
C PRO A 19 2.62 -16.18 -4.71
N TYR A 20 3.01 -16.84 -5.81
CA TYR A 20 4.25 -17.62 -5.84
C TYR A 20 5.43 -16.79 -5.32
N TYR A 21 6.08 -17.28 -4.28
CA TYR A 21 7.29 -16.74 -3.70
C TYR A 21 8.06 -17.87 -3.03
N GLU A 22 9.33 -18.03 -3.38
CA GLU A 22 10.23 -19.02 -2.80
C GLU A 22 11.24 -18.30 -1.91
N PRO A 23 11.18 -18.47 -0.58
CA PRO A 23 12.16 -17.88 0.33
C PRO A 23 13.56 -18.44 0.05
N ILE A 24 14.55 -17.56 -0.01
CA ILE A 24 15.97 -17.93 -0.21
C ILE A 24 16.78 -17.87 1.10
N GLY A 25 16.23 -17.24 2.13
CA GLY A 25 16.83 -17.12 3.46
C GLY A 25 15.79 -16.78 4.51
N SER A 26 16.18 -15.96 5.49
CA SER A 26 15.33 -15.58 6.63
C SER A 26 14.48 -14.33 6.39
N GLU A 27 14.35 -13.83 5.15
CA GLU A 27 13.69 -12.56 4.84
C GLU A 27 12.22 -12.52 5.29
N THR A 28 11.49 -13.63 5.14
CA THR A 28 10.10 -13.75 5.61
C THR A 28 10.02 -13.65 7.13
N GLU A 29 10.90 -14.33 7.86
CA GLU A 29 10.93 -14.30 9.33
C GLU A 29 11.30 -12.92 9.85
N ILE A 30 12.32 -12.29 9.25
CA ILE A 30 12.77 -10.94 9.58
C ILE A 30 11.65 -9.93 9.33
N PHE A 31 10.95 -10.03 8.20
CA PHE A 31 9.82 -9.16 7.89
C PHE A 31 8.69 -9.31 8.92
N LEU A 32 8.31 -10.55 9.27
CA LEU A 32 7.27 -10.79 10.26
C LEU A 32 7.65 -10.25 11.65
N ALA A 33 8.93 -10.40 12.03
CA ALA A 33 9.45 -9.84 13.28
C ALA A 33 9.39 -8.30 13.28
N ALA A 34 9.86 -7.66 12.21
CA ALA A 34 9.81 -6.21 12.06
C ALA A 34 8.36 -5.68 12.03
N TYR A 35 7.46 -6.36 11.31
CA TYR A 35 6.04 -6.03 11.28
C TYR A 35 5.43 -6.10 12.68
N LYS A 36 5.70 -7.17 13.44
CA LYS A 36 5.18 -7.32 14.82
C LYS A 36 5.67 -6.20 15.74
N GLN A 37 6.89 -5.70 15.52
CA GLN A 37 7.49 -4.61 16.28
C GLN A 37 7.19 -3.21 15.69
N GLN A 38 6.40 -3.12 14.62
CA GLN A 38 6.08 -1.87 13.92
C GLN A 38 7.34 -1.10 13.46
N ILE A 39 8.37 -1.84 13.01
CA ILE A 39 9.61 -1.28 12.50
C ILE A 39 9.50 -1.10 10.98
N PRO A 40 9.76 0.10 10.43
CA PRO A 40 9.80 0.33 8.99
C PRO A 40 10.87 -0.52 8.30
N ILE A 41 10.55 -1.03 7.10
CA ILE A 41 11.43 -1.92 6.34
C ILE A 41 11.81 -1.25 5.00
N LEU A 42 13.11 -1.29 4.68
CA LEU A 42 13.63 -0.89 3.38
C LEU A 42 14.16 -2.13 2.64
N LEU A 43 13.57 -2.45 1.49
CA LEU A 43 14.03 -3.55 0.64
C LEU A 43 15.10 -3.05 -0.35
N LYS A 44 16.30 -3.61 -0.27
CA LYS A 44 17.42 -3.27 -1.16
C LYS A 44 17.81 -4.47 -2.03
N GLY A 45 18.08 -4.23 -3.30
CA GLY A 45 18.55 -5.25 -4.26
C GLY A 45 18.41 -4.77 -5.71
N PRO A 46 19.00 -5.47 -6.69
CA PRO A 46 18.92 -5.08 -8.11
C PRO A 46 17.48 -5.16 -8.64
N THR A 47 17.21 -4.50 -9.77
CA THR A 47 15.91 -4.63 -10.45
C THR A 47 15.64 -6.08 -10.84
N GLY A 48 14.39 -6.53 -10.72
CA GLY A 48 14.00 -7.90 -11.09
C GLY A 48 14.32 -8.99 -10.06
N CYS A 49 14.89 -8.68 -8.89
CA CYS A 49 15.19 -9.68 -7.86
C CYS A 49 14.00 -10.08 -6.95
N GLY A 50 12.76 -9.75 -7.34
CA GLY A 50 11.56 -10.18 -6.61
C GLY A 50 11.10 -9.31 -5.43
N LYS A 51 11.62 -8.09 -5.23
CA LYS A 51 11.19 -7.20 -4.11
C LYS A 51 9.68 -6.92 -4.09
N THR A 52 9.09 -6.58 -5.25
CA THR A 52 7.65 -6.34 -5.36
C THR A 52 6.87 -7.62 -5.05
N ARG A 53 7.32 -8.75 -5.60
CA ARG A 53 6.71 -10.07 -5.37
C ARG A 53 6.78 -10.50 -3.90
N PHE A 54 7.85 -10.16 -3.21
CA PHE A 54 7.98 -10.37 -1.77
C PHE A 54 6.93 -9.58 -1.00
N MET A 55 6.73 -8.29 -1.30
CA MET A 55 5.70 -7.48 -0.65
C MET A 55 4.28 -8.00 -0.94
N GLU A 56 4.01 -8.43 -2.17
CA GLU A 56 2.76 -9.12 -2.52
C GLU A 56 2.54 -10.34 -1.64
N HIS A 57 3.51 -11.26 -1.56
CA HIS A 57 3.43 -12.46 -0.74
C HIS A 57 3.24 -12.15 0.75
N MET A 58 3.97 -11.17 1.30
CA MET A 58 3.84 -10.78 2.71
C MET A 58 2.50 -10.12 3.02
N SER A 59 1.96 -9.30 2.11
CA SER A 59 0.65 -8.67 2.28
C SER A 59 -0.50 -9.68 2.26
N TRP A 60 -0.45 -10.65 1.34
CA TRP A 60 -1.35 -11.79 1.31
C TRP A 60 -1.27 -12.58 2.62
N ARG A 61 -0.06 -12.93 3.06
CA ARG A 61 0.19 -13.72 4.28
C ARG A 61 -0.34 -13.03 5.54
N LEU A 62 -0.23 -11.71 5.60
CA LEU A 62 -0.75 -10.89 6.71
C LEU A 62 -2.23 -10.53 6.57
N LYS A 63 -2.88 -10.90 5.45
CA LYS A 63 -4.25 -10.49 5.10
C LYS A 63 -4.41 -8.97 5.21
N LYS A 64 -3.49 -8.25 4.58
CA LYS A 64 -3.50 -6.79 4.52
C LYS A 64 -3.57 -6.33 3.09
N ALA A 65 -4.31 -5.24 2.87
CA ALA A 65 -4.28 -4.52 1.61
C ALA A 65 -2.85 -4.04 1.33
N LEU A 66 -2.42 -4.12 0.07
CA LEU A 66 -1.14 -3.60 -0.40
C LEU A 66 -1.38 -2.34 -1.24
N ILE A 67 -0.95 -1.18 -0.74
CA ILE A 67 -1.07 0.09 -1.43
C ILE A 67 0.29 0.50 -1.98
N THR A 68 0.48 0.27 -3.27
CA THR A 68 1.71 0.64 -3.98
C THR A 68 1.61 2.06 -4.52
N VAL A 69 2.63 2.87 -4.28
CA VAL A 69 2.79 4.19 -4.90
C VAL A 69 4.03 4.19 -5.79
N SER A 70 3.86 4.53 -7.06
CA SER A 70 4.97 4.74 -7.99
C SER A 70 5.56 6.13 -7.78
N CYS A 71 6.77 6.19 -7.21
CA CYS A 71 7.47 7.45 -7.00
C CYS A 71 8.15 7.95 -8.28
N HIS A 72 8.03 9.25 -8.53
CA HIS A 72 8.67 9.99 -9.62
C HIS A 72 8.85 11.46 -9.21
N ASP A 73 9.61 12.24 -9.97
CA ASP A 73 9.99 13.61 -9.56
C ASP A 73 8.80 14.58 -9.47
N ASP A 74 7.76 14.38 -10.28
CA ASP A 74 6.54 15.18 -10.21
C ASP A 74 5.58 14.78 -9.06
N LEU A 75 5.91 13.76 -8.26
CA LEU A 75 5.05 13.30 -7.18
C LEU A 75 5.06 14.30 -6.02
N THR A 76 3.90 14.84 -5.65
CA THR A 76 3.81 15.82 -4.56
C THR A 76 3.33 15.20 -3.25
N ALA A 77 3.57 15.90 -2.13
CA ALA A 77 3.05 15.50 -0.83
C ALA A 77 1.50 15.45 -0.81
N SER A 78 0.84 16.36 -1.53
CA SER A 78 -0.62 16.39 -1.66
C SER A 78 -1.16 15.16 -2.40
N ASP A 79 -0.39 14.57 -3.33
CA ASP A 79 -0.79 13.34 -3.98
C ASP A 79 -0.78 12.15 -3.03
N LEU A 80 0.12 12.14 -2.04
CA LEU A 80 0.21 11.10 -1.00
C LEU A 80 -0.83 11.27 0.11
N VAL A 81 -0.94 12.48 0.64
CA VAL A 81 -1.80 12.80 1.79
C VAL A 81 -3.26 12.95 1.37
N GLY A 82 -3.52 13.63 0.27
CA GLY A 82 -4.86 13.95 -0.20
C GLY A 82 -5.02 15.43 -0.55
N ARG A 83 -6.16 15.74 -1.15
CA ARG A 83 -6.49 17.10 -1.61
C ARG A 83 -7.98 17.36 -1.60
N PHE A 84 -8.35 18.63 -1.55
CA PHE A 84 -9.74 19.06 -1.73
C PHE A 84 -10.11 19.05 -3.21
N LEU A 85 -11.24 18.44 -3.55
CA LEU A 85 -11.84 18.45 -4.89
C LEU A 85 -13.24 19.08 -4.83
N ILE A 86 -13.65 19.71 -5.93
CA ILE A 86 -15.00 20.25 -6.07
C ILE A 86 -15.88 19.18 -6.72
N SER A 87 -16.96 18.80 -6.05
CA SER A 87 -17.95 17.84 -6.56
C SER A 87 -19.36 18.36 -6.28
N GLY A 88 -20.16 18.55 -7.33
CA GLY A 88 -21.55 19.00 -7.18
C GLY A 88 -21.72 20.39 -6.55
N GLY A 89 -20.71 21.26 -6.67
CA GLY A 89 -20.72 22.61 -6.06
C GLY A 89 -20.20 22.66 -4.62
N GLU A 90 -19.81 21.53 -4.04
CA GLU A 90 -19.22 21.44 -2.70
C GLU A 90 -17.73 21.10 -2.75
N THR A 91 -16.98 21.60 -1.77
CA THR A 91 -15.55 21.26 -1.59
C THR A 91 -15.44 20.04 -0.67
N GLN A 92 -14.87 18.96 -1.16
CA GLN A 92 -14.76 17.69 -0.44
C GLN A 92 -13.30 17.26 -0.32
N TRP A 93 -12.90 16.82 0.88
CA TRP A 93 -11.58 16.23 1.09
C TRP A 93 -11.53 14.81 0.54
N ILE A 94 -10.49 14.51 -0.24
CA ILE A 94 -10.22 13.18 -0.78
C ILE A 94 -8.84 12.74 -0.32
N ASP A 95 -8.78 11.68 0.49
CA ASP A 95 -7.51 11.12 0.97
C ASP A 95 -6.65 10.63 -0.22
N GLY A 96 -5.33 10.78 -0.08
CA GLY A 96 -4.36 10.14 -0.95
C GLY A 96 -4.06 8.68 -0.54
N PRO A 97 -3.24 7.94 -1.30
CA PRO A 97 -2.95 6.53 -1.03
C PRO A 97 -2.28 6.33 0.34
N LEU A 98 -1.39 7.22 0.76
CA LEU A 98 -0.71 7.12 2.06
C LEU A 98 -1.70 7.34 3.22
N ALA A 99 -2.52 8.39 3.15
CA ALA A 99 -3.51 8.66 4.19
C ALA A 99 -4.52 7.50 4.32
N ARG A 100 -4.94 6.92 3.20
CA ARG A 100 -5.78 5.72 3.20
C ARG A 100 -5.09 4.52 3.85
N ALA A 101 -3.83 4.25 3.49
CA ALA A 101 -3.07 3.14 4.07
C ALA A 101 -2.99 3.25 5.60
N VAL A 102 -2.73 4.46 6.11
CA VAL A 102 -2.70 4.74 7.56
C VAL A 102 -4.05 4.50 8.21
N ARG A 103 -5.16 4.99 7.63
CA ARG A 103 -6.50 4.82 8.21
C ARG A 103 -6.95 3.36 8.26
N HIS A 104 -6.56 2.55 7.29
CA HIS A 104 -7.02 1.16 7.15
C HIS A 104 -6.00 0.13 7.64
N GLY A 105 -4.82 0.56 8.09
CA GLY A 105 -3.74 -0.33 8.53
C GLY A 105 -3.28 -1.28 7.42
N ALA A 106 -3.15 -0.73 6.21
CA ALA A 106 -2.61 -1.42 5.02
C ALA A 106 -1.07 -1.48 5.06
N ILE A 107 -0.50 -2.20 4.10
CA ILE A 107 0.95 -2.25 3.83
C ILE A 107 1.26 -1.35 2.63
#